data_AF-U3GLU5-F1
#
_entry.id   AF-U3GLU5-F1
#
_cell.length_a   1.000
_cell.length_b   1.000
_cell.length_c   1.000
_cell.angle_alpha   90.00
_cell.angle_beta   90.00
_cell.angle_gamma   90.00
#
_symmetry.space_group_name_H-M   'P 1'
#
loop_
_entity.id
_entity.type
_entity.pdbx_description
1 polymer ?
#
loop_
_entity_poly.entity_id
_entity_poly.type
_entity_poly.pdbx_seq_one_letter_code
_entity_poly.pdbx_strand_id
1 'polypeptide(L)'
;MSYLYLLFSGISLTSKLGVIVFWLSIPVIFFYCFGVSLLYNRKVHKKYFIIVIWSVFFILMAGLSGYFLDDFNSRVISNVYLSLVGLFMALVFYNRGNSSNDKSFLTAIKITISINLCAFYIQFVSFYLFHYIIDYNLLSGGLGGRFYWGDLFRAAGFFDEPAVYSLHMVALTVMLYMQERKFSILIIVTLLSLLLSFSFIAIFQAMILSLLFIKNKRGLLVPLVVCLVVALLFKDNIYERYLQFVSGGDGSNNTKLDTIYNLFQGVKWLYGYGLVGYSQSFPLYYQGLYDLTFWGANISLYGIVLGLIINVTVLFFLLKFTMRDFLLINVVLLKLSTPTYGIYFCFLFFLLWYKQNMVIRDAKNISFNGDK
;
A
#
# COMPACT_ATOMS: atom_id res chain seq x y z
N MET A 1 -19.00 -5.68 10.79
CA MET A 1 -19.19 -4.21 10.64
C MET A 1 -17.92 -3.41 10.97
N SER A 2 -17.21 -3.65 12.08
CA SER A 2 -16.09 -2.82 12.54
C SER A 2 -14.78 -2.83 11.73
N TYR A 3 -14.71 -3.43 10.54
CA TYR A 3 -13.49 -3.43 9.70
C TYR A 3 -13.80 -3.25 8.21
N LEU A 4 -15.01 -2.75 7.90
CA LEU A 4 -15.46 -2.44 6.53
C LEU A 4 -14.50 -1.47 5.81
N TYR A 5 -13.76 -0.66 6.55
CA TYR A 5 -12.74 0.21 5.99
C TYR A 5 -11.61 -0.53 5.28
N LEU A 6 -11.23 -1.74 5.68
CA LEU A 6 -10.23 -2.49 4.91
C LEU A 6 -10.71 -2.74 3.48
N LEU A 7 -12.02 -2.93 3.28
CA LEU A 7 -12.63 -3.02 1.94
C LEU A 7 -12.57 -1.67 1.22
N PHE A 8 -12.90 -0.59 1.92
CA PHE A 8 -12.89 0.76 1.35
C PHE A 8 -11.49 1.33 1.12
N SER A 9 -10.46 0.78 1.77
CA SER A 9 -9.07 1.21 1.59
C SER A 9 -8.57 1.01 0.16
N GLY A 10 -9.23 0.13 -0.61
CA GLY A 10 -8.91 -0.14 -2.00
C GLY A 10 -9.89 0.39 -3.04
N ILE A 11 -10.96 1.09 -2.66
CA ILE A 11 -11.85 1.71 -3.66
C ILE A 11 -11.18 2.96 -4.20
N SER A 12 -11.07 3.04 -5.53
CA SER A 12 -10.48 4.22 -6.14
C SER A 12 -11.36 5.45 -6.02
N LEU A 13 -10.73 6.56 -5.67
CA LEU A 13 -11.34 7.89 -5.61
C LEU A 13 -11.51 8.52 -6.98
N THR A 14 -11.03 7.88 -8.04
CA THR A 14 -11.37 8.25 -9.41
C THR A 14 -12.79 7.80 -9.77
N SER A 15 -13.41 6.93 -8.97
CA SER A 15 -14.82 6.52 -9.14
C SER A 15 -15.78 7.38 -8.32
N LYS A 16 -16.96 7.68 -8.89
CA LYS A 16 -18.04 8.39 -8.16
C LYS A 16 -18.45 7.64 -6.90
N LEU A 17 -18.50 6.31 -6.96
CA LEU A 17 -18.79 5.48 -5.79
C LEU A 17 -17.71 5.62 -4.72
N GLY A 18 -16.44 5.60 -5.09
CA GLY A 18 -15.32 5.83 -4.17
C GLY A 18 -15.38 7.19 -3.52
N VAL A 19 -15.68 8.24 -4.30
CA VAL A 19 -15.94 9.58 -3.79
C VAL A 19 -17.09 9.57 -2.79
N ILE A 20 -18.26 9.01 -3.13
CA ILE A 20 -19.42 8.95 -2.23
C ILE A 20 -19.10 8.20 -0.94
N VAL A 21 -18.47 7.03 -1.04
CA VAL A 21 -18.05 6.23 0.12
C VAL A 21 -17.11 7.05 1.01
N PHE A 22 -16.14 7.72 0.40
CA PHE A 22 -15.17 8.52 1.14
C PHE A 22 -15.84 9.73 1.80
N TRP A 23 -16.63 10.51 1.06
CA TRP A 23 -17.35 11.67 1.57
C TRP A 23 -18.40 11.33 2.62
N LEU A 24 -19.09 10.19 2.53
CA LEU A 24 -20.01 9.73 3.57
C LEU A 24 -19.26 9.17 4.78
N SER A 25 -18.10 8.55 4.56
CA SER A 25 -17.30 8.03 5.66
C SER A 25 -16.76 9.17 6.54
N ILE A 26 -16.38 10.32 5.98
CA ILE A 26 -15.80 11.46 6.70
C ILE A 26 -16.71 11.96 7.85
N PRO A 27 -17.98 12.35 7.63
CA PRO A 27 -18.88 12.77 8.69
C PRO A 27 -19.12 11.66 9.71
N VAL A 28 -19.32 10.42 9.26
CA VAL A 28 -19.56 9.27 10.15
C VAL A 28 -18.36 9.03 11.05
N ILE A 29 -17.15 9.09 10.51
CA ILE A 29 -15.89 8.98 11.25
C ILE A 29 -15.72 10.14 12.22
N PHE A 30 -16.01 11.36 11.79
CA PHE A 30 -15.89 12.57 12.60
C PHE A 30 -16.86 12.54 13.79
N PHE A 31 -18.15 12.33 13.54
CA PHE A 31 -19.17 12.20 14.59
C PHE A 31 -18.91 10.99 15.49
N TYR A 32 -18.36 9.91 14.95
CA TYR A 32 -17.99 8.75 15.74
C TYR A 32 -16.76 8.99 16.60
N CYS A 33 -15.69 9.62 16.09
CA CYS A 33 -14.51 9.98 16.89
C CYS A 33 -14.87 10.95 17.99
N PHE A 34 -15.65 11.98 17.66
CA PHE A 34 -16.10 13.00 18.59
C PHE A 34 -17.06 12.41 19.62
N GLY A 35 -18.06 11.64 19.19
CA GLY A 35 -19.04 10.98 20.05
C GLY A 35 -18.43 9.92 20.96
N VAL A 36 -17.50 9.09 20.47
CA VAL A 36 -16.82 8.07 21.29
C VAL A 36 -15.82 8.71 22.28
N SER A 37 -15.14 9.79 21.88
CA SER A 37 -14.26 10.55 22.76
C SER A 37 -15.04 11.22 23.90
N LEU A 38 -16.26 11.72 23.62
CA LEU A 38 -17.12 12.35 24.62
C LEU A 38 -17.84 11.33 25.51
N LEU A 39 -18.35 10.24 24.94
CA LEU A 39 -19.25 9.33 25.65
C LEU A 39 -18.52 8.23 26.44
N TYR A 40 -17.36 7.77 25.99
CA TYR A 40 -16.84 6.49 26.48
C TYR A 40 -15.68 6.55 27.47
N ASN A 41 -15.15 7.73 27.80
CA ASN A 41 -14.05 7.93 28.74
C ASN A 41 -12.89 6.91 28.59
N ARG A 42 -12.73 6.37 27.37
CA ARG A 42 -11.72 5.38 27.05
C ARG A 42 -10.47 6.18 26.75
N LYS A 43 -9.45 6.00 27.60
CA LYS A 43 -8.13 6.56 27.38
C LYS A 43 -7.63 6.12 26.01
N VAL A 44 -7.76 6.98 25.00
CA VAL A 44 -7.01 6.84 23.75
C VAL A 44 -5.56 6.68 24.18
N HIS A 45 -4.92 5.55 23.82
CA HIS A 45 -3.55 5.34 24.26
C HIS A 45 -2.69 6.50 23.75
N LYS A 46 -2.00 7.19 24.67
CA LYS A 46 -1.16 8.37 24.37
C LYS A 46 -0.25 8.15 23.15
N LYS A 47 0.20 6.90 22.92
CA LYS A 47 1.02 6.50 21.77
C LYS A 47 0.32 6.69 20.42
N TYR A 48 -0.96 6.32 20.27
CA TYR A 48 -1.70 6.51 19.02
C TYR A 48 -1.95 7.99 18.74
N PHE A 49 -2.25 8.77 19.78
CA PHE A 49 -2.45 10.22 19.65
C PHE A 49 -1.18 10.93 19.15
N ILE A 50 -0.01 10.58 19.72
CA ILE A 50 1.29 11.12 19.26
C ILE A 50 1.52 10.78 17.78
N ILE A 51 1.26 9.54 17.37
CA ILE A 51 1.44 9.10 15.97
C ILE A 51 0.52 9.87 15.02
N VAL A 52 -0.71 10.16 15.43
CA VAL A 52 -1.65 10.94 14.62
C VAL A 52 -1.21 12.38 14.50
N ILE A 53 -0.78 13.01 15.59
CA ILE A 53 -0.19 14.37 15.52
C ILE A 53 0.99 14.39 14.57
N TRP A 54 1.93 13.46 14.69
CA TRP A 54 3.07 13.36 13.79
C TRP A 54 2.66 13.10 12.34
N SER A 55 1.68 12.23 12.11
CA SER A 55 1.18 11.94 10.76
C SER A 55 0.50 13.15 10.14
N VAL A 56 -0.35 13.86 10.90
CA VAL A 56 -0.96 15.12 10.46
C VAL A 56 0.11 16.16 10.16
N PHE A 57 1.12 16.32 11.04
CA PHE A 57 2.24 17.22 10.80
C PHE A 57 2.94 16.91 9.49
N PHE A 58 3.32 15.65 9.23
CA PHE A 58 3.98 15.29 7.98
C PHE A 58 3.08 15.50 6.76
N ILE A 59 1.80 15.11 6.83
CA ILE A 59 0.84 15.34 5.73
C ILE A 59 0.73 16.83 5.41
N LEU A 60 0.62 17.69 6.43
CA LEU A 60 0.53 19.14 6.25
C LEU A 60 1.83 19.72 5.71
N MET A 61 3.00 19.28 6.19
CA MET A 61 4.28 19.73 5.67
C MET A 61 4.46 19.37 4.19
N ALA A 62 4.10 18.16 3.77
CA ALA A 62 4.11 17.80 2.35
C ALA A 62 3.02 18.51 1.54
N GLY A 63 1.87 18.82 2.15
CA GLY A 63 0.85 19.65 1.54
C GLY A 63 1.35 21.07 1.27
N LEU A 64 1.96 21.72 2.27
CA LEU A 64 2.51 23.07 2.16
C LEU A 64 3.66 23.13 1.15
N SER A 65 4.58 22.16 1.21
CA SER A 65 5.69 22.05 0.26
C SER A 65 5.18 21.98 -1.18
N GLY A 66 4.26 21.06 -1.48
CA GLY A 66 3.69 20.93 -2.82
C GLY A 66 2.83 22.12 -3.25
N TYR A 67 2.20 22.83 -2.32
CA TYR A 67 1.33 23.96 -2.65
C TYR A 67 2.10 25.24 -2.95
N PHE A 68 3.17 25.52 -2.19
CA PHE A 68 3.91 26.77 -2.27
C PHE A 68 5.18 26.70 -3.13
N LEU A 69 5.78 25.51 -3.30
CA LEU A 69 7.06 25.36 -4.01
C LEU A 69 6.91 24.79 -5.42
N ASP A 70 5.68 24.52 -5.84
CA ASP A 70 5.40 23.85 -7.10
C ASP A 70 4.34 24.57 -7.93
N ASP A 71 4.66 24.83 -9.19
CA ASP A 71 3.74 25.43 -10.15
C ASP A 71 2.59 24.48 -10.52
N PHE A 72 2.76 23.17 -10.25
CA PHE A 72 1.80 22.12 -10.58
C PHE A 72 0.99 21.64 -9.36
N ASN A 73 0.43 22.57 -8.58
CA ASN A 73 -0.17 22.25 -7.27
C ASN A 73 -1.64 21.81 -7.27
N SER A 74 -2.30 21.71 -8.43
CA SER A 74 -3.77 21.52 -8.53
C SER A 74 -4.31 20.25 -7.85
N ARG A 75 -3.46 19.24 -7.65
CA ARG A 75 -3.81 17.96 -7.01
C ARG A 75 -3.44 17.86 -5.53
N VAL A 76 -2.66 18.82 -5.01
CA VAL A 76 -2.09 18.75 -3.65
C VAL A 76 -3.19 18.69 -2.60
N ILE A 77 -4.19 19.57 -2.72
CA ILE A 77 -5.31 19.64 -1.78
C ILE A 77 -6.06 18.31 -1.72
N SER A 78 -6.38 17.72 -2.88
CA SER A 78 -7.03 16.41 -2.95
C SER A 78 -6.19 15.35 -2.25
N ASN A 79 -4.89 15.23 -2.57
CA ASN A 79 -4.02 14.22 -1.98
C ASN A 79 -3.85 14.40 -0.45
N VAL A 80 -3.82 15.64 0.05
CA VAL A 80 -3.84 15.95 1.49
C VAL A 80 -5.13 15.44 2.14
N TYR A 81 -6.29 15.75 1.56
CA TYR A 81 -7.56 15.24 2.07
C TYR A 81 -7.61 13.72 2.08
N LEU A 82 -7.15 13.06 1.02
CA LEU A 82 -7.10 11.60 0.96
C LEU A 82 -6.23 11.02 2.08
N SER A 83 -5.07 11.62 2.31
CA SER A 83 -4.15 11.21 3.35
C SER A 83 -4.75 11.38 4.74
N LEU A 84 -5.36 12.53 5.03
CA LEU A 84 -5.99 12.80 6.32
C LEU A 84 -7.14 11.83 6.60
N VAL A 85 -8.00 11.61 5.62
CA VAL A 85 -9.17 10.75 5.80
C VAL A 85 -8.75 9.29 5.95
N GLY A 86 -7.73 8.83 5.22
CA GLY A 86 -7.12 7.52 5.43
C GLY A 86 -6.56 7.38 6.86
N LEU A 87 -5.85 8.39 7.35
CA LEU A 87 -5.31 8.43 8.71
C LEU A 87 -6.42 8.33 9.77
N PHE A 88 -7.47 9.14 9.64
CA PHE A 88 -8.58 9.15 10.58
C PHE A 88 -9.36 7.83 10.56
N MET A 89 -9.60 7.26 9.38
CA MET A 89 -10.20 5.94 9.26
C MET A 89 -9.38 4.91 10.04
N ALA A 90 -8.08 4.80 9.75
CA ALA A 90 -7.22 3.84 10.44
C ALA A 90 -7.24 4.05 11.96
N LEU A 91 -7.13 5.28 12.46
CA LEU A 91 -7.20 5.56 13.91
C LEU A 91 -8.48 5.00 14.55
N VAL A 92 -9.66 5.29 13.97
CA VAL A 92 -10.95 4.86 14.52
C VAL A 92 -10.97 3.35 14.76
N PHE A 93 -10.47 2.60 13.78
CA PHE A 93 -10.51 1.14 13.83
C PHE A 93 -9.51 0.56 14.82
N TYR A 94 -8.28 1.09 14.84
CA TYR A 94 -7.26 0.57 15.75
C TYR A 94 -7.50 0.95 17.21
N ASN A 95 -8.13 2.10 17.48
CA ASN A 95 -8.50 2.48 18.84
C ASN A 95 -9.62 1.58 19.42
N ARG A 96 -10.48 1.00 18.58
CA ARG A 96 -11.55 0.08 19.02
C ARG A 96 -11.06 -1.33 19.31
N GLY A 97 -9.95 -1.78 18.70
CA GLY A 97 -9.50 -3.17 18.67
C GLY A 97 -8.50 -3.60 19.75
N ASN A 98 -8.06 -2.72 20.64
CA ASN A 98 -6.80 -2.89 21.38
C ASN A 98 -6.80 -3.89 22.56
N SER A 99 -7.75 -4.83 22.67
CA SER A 99 -7.62 -5.89 23.70
C SER A 99 -8.30 -7.23 23.45
N SER A 100 -9.28 -7.37 22.54
CA SER A 100 -10.13 -8.59 22.54
C SER A 100 -10.48 -9.21 21.19
N ASN A 101 -10.10 -8.63 20.04
CA ASN A 101 -10.69 -9.05 18.76
C ASN A 101 -9.71 -9.35 17.61
N ASP A 102 -8.56 -9.96 17.92
CA ASP A 102 -7.60 -10.54 16.95
C ASP A 102 -8.32 -11.33 15.84
N LYS A 103 -9.31 -12.14 16.22
CA LYS A 103 -10.09 -12.98 15.30
C LYS A 103 -10.93 -12.15 14.32
N SER A 104 -11.61 -11.10 14.77
CA SER A 104 -12.45 -10.28 13.89
C SER A 104 -11.63 -9.47 12.89
N PHE A 105 -10.47 -8.96 13.30
CA PHE A 105 -9.55 -8.27 12.39
C PHE A 105 -9.00 -9.24 11.33
N LEU A 106 -8.59 -10.44 11.75
CA LEU A 106 -8.14 -11.50 10.86
C LEU A 106 -9.22 -11.89 9.85
N THR A 107 -10.46 -12.09 10.29
CA THR A 107 -11.60 -12.37 9.41
C THR A 107 -11.82 -11.24 8.41
N ALA A 108 -11.66 -9.98 8.83
CA ALA A 108 -11.81 -8.84 7.93
C ALA A 108 -10.72 -8.79 6.85
N ILE A 109 -9.46 -9.08 7.20
CA ILE A 109 -8.39 -9.22 6.20
C ILE A 109 -8.75 -10.32 5.20
N LYS A 110 -9.18 -11.50 5.67
CA LYS A 110 -9.57 -12.62 4.80
C LYS A 110 -10.69 -12.25 3.85
N ILE A 111 -11.76 -11.64 4.36
CA ILE A 111 -12.90 -11.19 3.54
C ILE A 111 -12.44 -10.17 2.50
N THR A 112 -11.58 -9.23 2.89
CA THR A 112 -11.05 -8.19 1.99
C THR A 112 -10.21 -8.80 0.87
N ILE A 113 -9.32 -9.73 1.19
CA ILE A 113 -8.55 -10.48 0.19
C ILE A 113 -9.49 -11.23 -0.75
N SER A 114 -10.45 -11.99 -0.21
CA SER A 114 -11.38 -12.78 -1.02
C SER A 114 -12.19 -11.93 -1.99
N ILE A 115 -12.74 -10.80 -1.54
CA ILE A 115 -13.52 -9.88 -2.41
C ILE A 115 -12.66 -9.34 -3.55
N ASN A 116 -11.43 -8.91 -3.26
CA ASN A 116 -10.52 -8.41 -4.29
C ASN A 116 -10.05 -9.50 -5.25
N LEU A 117 -9.85 -10.74 -4.77
CA LEU A 117 -9.54 -11.89 -5.63
C LEU A 117 -10.72 -12.22 -6.55
N CYS A 118 -11.95 -12.23 -6.05
CA CYS A 118 -13.13 -12.48 -6.87
C CYS A 118 -13.22 -11.47 -8.02
N ALA A 119 -13.11 -10.17 -7.73
CA ALA A 119 -13.13 -9.14 -8.77
C ALA A 119 -11.97 -9.29 -9.77
N PHE A 120 -10.77 -9.59 -9.28
CA PHE A 120 -9.61 -9.83 -10.14
C PHE A 120 -9.83 -11.01 -11.09
N TYR A 121 -10.23 -12.17 -10.59
CA TYR A 121 -10.39 -13.38 -11.41
C TYR A 121 -11.59 -13.26 -12.36
N ILE A 122 -12.68 -12.61 -11.94
CA ILE A 122 -13.80 -12.30 -12.84
C ILE A 122 -13.30 -11.45 -14.02
N GLN A 123 -12.55 -10.38 -13.75
CA GLN A 123 -11.99 -9.52 -14.81
C GLN A 123 -11.00 -10.29 -15.70
N PHE A 124 -10.10 -11.06 -15.11
CA PHE A 124 -9.09 -11.84 -15.83
C PHE A 124 -9.73 -12.88 -16.77
N VAL A 125 -10.65 -13.69 -16.23
CA VAL A 125 -11.35 -14.73 -16.99
C VAL A 125 -12.25 -14.12 -18.08
N SER A 126 -12.95 -13.03 -17.75
CA SER A 126 -13.77 -12.30 -18.71
C SER A 126 -12.98 -11.88 -19.95
N PHE A 127 -11.77 -11.35 -19.76
CA PHE A 127 -10.95 -10.93 -20.89
C PHE A 127 -10.33 -12.12 -21.62
N TYR A 128 -9.67 -13.03 -20.92
CA TYR A 128 -8.88 -14.09 -21.56
C TYR A 128 -9.70 -15.24 -22.14
N LEU A 129 -10.94 -15.46 -21.67
CA LEU A 129 -11.83 -16.48 -22.23
C LEU A 129 -12.93 -15.92 -23.12
N PHE A 130 -13.42 -14.70 -22.85
CA PHE A 130 -14.59 -14.14 -23.55
C PHE A 130 -14.26 -12.85 -24.33
N HIS A 131 -13.00 -12.38 -24.30
CA HIS A 131 -12.58 -11.11 -24.90
C HIS A 131 -13.40 -9.90 -24.43
N TYR A 132 -13.95 -9.96 -23.21
CA TYR A 132 -14.77 -8.91 -22.62
C TYR A 132 -14.06 -8.24 -21.44
N ILE A 133 -13.96 -6.91 -21.46
CA ILE A 133 -13.30 -6.14 -20.40
C ILE A 133 -14.36 -5.70 -19.38
N ILE A 134 -14.20 -6.16 -18.14
CA ILE A 134 -14.96 -5.63 -17.01
C ILE A 134 -14.15 -4.50 -16.38
N ASP A 135 -14.56 -3.25 -16.61
CA ASP A 135 -13.97 -2.08 -15.97
C ASP A 135 -14.81 -1.66 -14.75
N TYR A 136 -14.42 -2.11 -13.57
CA TYR A 136 -15.11 -1.76 -12.33
C TYR A 136 -15.06 -0.26 -12.01
N ASN A 137 -14.06 0.48 -12.49
CA ASN A 137 -14.00 1.92 -12.31
C ASN A 137 -15.01 2.64 -13.19
N LEU A 138 -15.17 2.24 -14.46
CA LEU A 138 -16.24 2.76 -15.31
C LEU A 138 -17.61 2.39 -14.74
N LEU A 139 -17.81 1.15 -14.29
CA LEU A 139 -19.07 0.69 -13.69
C LEU A 139 -19.45 1.46 -12.41
N SER A 140 -18.45 1.95 -11.67
CA SER A 140 -18.64 2.78 -10.48
C SER A 140 -18.63 4.29 -10.78
N GLY A 141 -18.69 4.67 -12.07
CA GLY A 141 -18.85 6.04 -12.56
C GLY A 141 -17.56 6.85 -12.61
N GLY A 142 -16.40 6.20 -12.59
CA GLY A 142 -15.08 6.82 -12.73
C GLY A 142 -14.57 6.95 -14.17
N LEU A 143 -13.29 7.28 -14.31
CA LEU A 143 -12.63 7.55 -15.60
C LEU A 143 -12.14 6.28 -16.33
N GLY A 144 -12.29 5.12 -15.71
CA GLY A 144 -11.78 3.83 -16.20
C GLY A 144 -10.36 3.52 -15.78
N GLY A 145 -10.01 2.22 -15.86
CA GLY A 145 -8.73 1.71 -15.40
C GLY A 145 -7.65 1.63 -16.50
N ARG A 146 -6.39 1.71 -16.07
CA ARG A 146 -5.19 1.56 -16.91
C ARG A 146 -4.76 0.09 -16.93
N PHE A 147 -5.46 -0.71 -17.73
CA PHE A 147 -5.25 -2.16 -17.79
C PHE A 147 -4.22 -2.60 -18.83
N TYR A 148 -3.97 -1.81 -19.87
CA TYR A 148 -3.11 -2.24 -20.97
C TYR A 148 -1.64 -1.90 -20.78
N TRP A 149 -0.77 -2.73 -21.33
CA TRP A 149 0.63 -2.41 -21.63
C TRP A 149 0.95 -2.98 -23.02
N GLY A 150 0.91 -2.11 -24.04
CA GLY A 150 0.80 -2.58 -25.42
C GLY A 150 -0.50 -3.39 -25.59
N ASP A 151 -0.40 -4.54 -26.25
CA ASP A 151 -1.55 -5.43 -26.49
C ASP A 151 -1.86 -6.33 -25.28
N LEU A 152 -1.01 -6.32 -24.25
CA LEU A 152 -1.21 -7.14 -23.06
C LEU A 152 -2.24 -6.52 -22.12
N PHE A 153 -3.36 -7.20 -21.94
CA PHE A 153 -4.31 -6.88 -20.88
C PHE A 153 -3.78 -7.30 -19.51
N ARG A 154 -3.97 -6.45 -18.51
CA ARG A 154 -3.51 -6.70 -17.14
C ARG A 154 -4.66 -6.45 -16.17
N ALA A 155 -5.14 -7.51 -15.56
CA ALA A 155 -6.22 -7.44 -14.59
C ALA A 155 -5.79 -6.70 -13.31
N ALA A 156 -6.72 -5.96 -12.72
CA ALA A 156 -6.54 -5.19 -11.50
C ALA A 156 -7.74 -5.29 -10.54
N GLY A 157 -8.86 -5.92 -10.92
CA GLY A 157 -10.08 -5.95 -10.11
C GLY A 157 -10.64 -4.54 -9.89
N PHE A 158 -10.96 -4.19 -8.64
CA PHE A 158 -11.52 -2.88 -8.26
C PHE A 158 -10.54 -1.70 -8.37
N PHE A 159 -9.29 -1.94 -8.75
CA PHE A 159 -8.24 -0.93 -8.74
C PHE A 159 -7.97 -0.35 -10.13
N ASP A 160 -7.52 0.91 -10.15
CA ASP A 160 -7.23 1.66 -11.37
C ASP A 160 -6.10 1.07 -12.20
N GLU A 161 -5.22 0.30 -11.58
CA GLU A 161 -4.10 -0.31 -12.28
C GLU A 161 -3.57 -1.55 -11.54
N PRO A 162 -2.93 -2.49 -12.26
CA PRO A 162 -2.32 -3.68 -11.68
C PRO A 162 -1.30 -3.38 -10.57
N ALA A 163 -0.59 -2.26 -10.67
CA ALA A 163 0.38 -1.85 -9.65
C ALA A 163 -0.30 -1.45 -8.32
N VAL A 164 -1.44 -0.76 -8.37
CA VAL A 164 -2.24 -0.40 -7.19
C VAL A 164 -2.95 -1.64 -6.62
N TYR A 165 -3.41 -2.56 -7.46
CA TYR A 165 -3.88 -3.87 -7.01
C TYR A 165 -2.79 -4.58 -6.18
N SER A 166 -1.58 -4.65 -6.74
CA SER A 166 -0.45 -5.33 -6.07
C SER A 166 -0.10 -4.72 -4.72
N LEU A 167 -0.12 -3.39 -4.63
CA LEU A 167 0.10 -2.65 -3.39
C LEU A 167 -0.82 -3.14 -2.26
N HIS A 168 -2.12 -3.22 -2.53
CA HIS A 168 -3.11 -3.58 -1.52
C HIS A 168 -3.03 -5.07 -1.18
N MET A 169 -2.93 -5.93 -2.18
CA MET A 169 -2.90 -7.38 -1.97
C MET A 169 -1.64 -7.82 -1.23
N VAL A 170 -0.47 -7.23 -1.53
CA VAL A 170 0.79 -7.51 -0.82
C VAL A 170 0.69 -7.08 0.64
N ALA A 171 0.20 -5.86 0.92
CA ALA A 171 0.01 -5.38 2.30
C ALA A 171 -0.93 -6.29 3.10
N LEU A 172 -2.11 -6.61 2.55
CA LEU A 172 -3.10 -7.49 3.19
C LEU A 172 -2.55 -8.91 3.42
N THR A 173 -1.82 -9.47 2.45
CA THR A 173 -1.23 -10.81 2.54
C THR A 173 -0.13 -10.87 3.60
N VAL A 174 0.71 -9.85 3.69
CA VAL A 174 1.74 -9.76 4.74
C VAL A 174 1.09 -9.62 6.12
N MET A 175 0.06 -8.79 6.27
CA MET A 175 -0.68 -8.68 7.53
C MET A 175 -1.30 -10.03 7.93
N LEU A 176 -1.96 -10.73 6.99
CA LEU A 176 -2.52 -12.06 7.20
C LEU A 176 -1.45 -13.06 7.65
N TYR A 177 -0.33 -13.12 6.93
CA TYR A 177 0.75 -14.05 7.23
C TYR A 177 1.42 -13.77 8.57
N MET A 178 1.69 -12.50 8.89
CA MET A 178 2.30 -12.11 10.17
C MET A 178 1.40 -12.50 11.34
N GLN A 179 0.08 -12.45 11.17
CA GLN A 179 -0.89 -12.81 12.21
C GLN A 179 -1.09 -14.32 12.35
N GLU A 180 -1.25 -15.07 11.24
CA GLU A 180 -1.52 -16.52 11.30
C GLU A 180 -0.27 -17.38 11.38
N ARG A 181 0.87 -16.88 10.87
CA ARG A 181 2.13 -17.63 10.68
C ARG A 181 1.97 -18.92 9.87
N LYS A 182 0.91 -19.02 9.06
CA LYS A 182 0.55 -20.18 8.25
C LYS A 182 0.48 -19.80 6.78
N PHE A 183 0.98 -20.69 5.93
CA PHE A 183 0.86 -20.56 4.48
C PHE A 183 -0.46 -21.21 4.04
N SER A 184 -1.52 -20.41 3.94
CA SER A 184 -2.88 -20.88 3.64
C SER A 184 -3.17 -20.87 2.13
N ILE A 185 -4.20 -21.61 1.72
CA ILE A 185 -4.68 -21.61 0.32
C ILE A 185 -5.00 -20.19 -0.15
N LEU A 186 -5.56 -19.34 0.71
CA LEU A 186 -5.86 -17.95 0.38
C LEU A 186 -4.59 -17.16 -0.02
N ILE A 187 -3.47 -17.40 0.67
CA ILE A 187 -2.18 -16.79 0.32
C ILE A 187 -1.69 -17.32 -1.02
N ILE A 188 -1.81 -18.62 -1.30
CA ILE A 188 -1.42 -19.22 -2.58
C ILE A 188 -2.20 -18.55 -3.72
N VAL A 189 -3.52 -18.48 -3.59
CA VAL A 189 -4.41 -17.87 -4.61
C VAL A 189 -4.09 -16.38 -4.81
N THR A 190 -3.65 -15.68 -3.77
CA THR A 190 -3.21 -14.28 -3.86
C THR A 190 -1.86 -14.12 -4.53
N LEU A 191 -0.90 -15.01 -4.26
CA LEU A 191 0.39 -14.98 -4.96
C LEU A 191 0.19 -15.27 -6.45
N LEU A 192 -0.70 -16.19 -6.80
CA LEU A 192 -1.06 -16.45 -8.19
C LEU A 192 -1.71 -15.24 -8.86
N SER A 193 -2.62 -14.52 -8.19
CA SER A 193 -3.22 -13.32 -8.78
C SER A 193 -2.21 -12.18 -8.97
N LEU A 194 -1.23 -12.04 -8.07
CA LEU A 194 -0.13 -11.08 -8.24
C LEU A 194 0.71 -11.39 -9.47
N LEU A 195 1.00 -12.68 -9.73
CA LEU A 195 1.74 -13.11 -10.92
C LEU A 195 0.93 -12.89 -12.21
N LEU A 196 -0.36 -13.24 -12.19
CA LEU A 196 -1.29 -13.07 -13.32
C LEU A 196 -1.70 -11.60 -13.57
N SER A 197 -1.38 -10.69 -12.65
CA SER A 197 -1.59 -9.25 -12.87
C SER A 197 -0.62 -8.67 -13.90
N PHE A 198 0.45 -9.40 -14.24
CA PHE A 198 1.51 -8.98 -15.17
C PHE A 198 2.12 -7.61 -14.86
N SER A 199 2.03 -7.19 -13.60
CA SER A 199 2.73 -6.03 -13.08
C SER A 199 4.12 -6.46 -12.63
N PHE A 200 5.17 -5.82 -13.16
CA PHE A 200 6.55 -6.15 -12.84
C PHE A 200 6.83 -6.15 -11.33
N ILE A 201 6.34 -5.12 -10.63
CA ILE A 201 6.50 -5.02 -9.17
C ILE A 201 5.70 -6.10 -8.43
N ALA A 202 4.52 -6.47 -8.92
CA ALA A 202 3.68 -7.50 -8.31
C ALA A 202 4.32 -8.88 -8.43
N ILE A 203 4.84 -9.20 -9.61
CA ILE A 203 5.61 -10.42 -9.86
C ILE A 203 6.78 -10.46 -8.88
N PHE A 204 7.62 -9.42 -8.86
CA PHE A 204 8.79 -9.36 -7.99
C PHE A 204 8.43 -9.51 -6.49
N GLN A 205 7.38 -8.84 -6.02
CA GLN A 205 6.90 -8.97 -4.63
C GLN A 205 6.38 -10.40 -4.36
N ALA A 206 5.62 -11.00 -5.28
CA ALA A 206 5.13 -12.37 -5.13
C ALA A 206 6.27 -13.39 -5.05
N MET A 207 7.35 -13.18 -5.80
CA MET A 207 8.58 -14.00 -5.71
C MET A 207 9.17 -13.95 -4.31
N ILE A 208 9.46 -12.74 -3.82
CA ILE A 208 10.09 -12.57 -2.51
C ILE A 208 9.18 -13.09 -1.41
N LEU A 209 7.87 -12.81 -1.46
CA LEU A 209 6.92 -13.33 -0.48
C LEU A 209 6.87 -14.85 -0.47
N SER A 210 6.89 -15.49 -1.65
CA SER A 210 6.92 -16.96 -1.74
C SER A 210 8.15 -17.54 -1.05
N LEU A 211 9.33 -16.96 -1.28
CA LEU A 211 10.57 -17.34 -0.60
C LEU A 211 10.47 -17.14 0.92
N LEU A 212 9.88 -16.02 1.35
CA LEU A 212 9.76 -15.68 2.77
C LEU A 212 8.70 -16.49 3.52
N PHE A 213 7.64 -16.97 2.86
CA PHE A 213 6.55 -17.72 3.50
C PHE A 213 6.85 -19.21 3.66
N ILE A 214 7.59 -19.79 2.71
CA ILE A 214 7.89 -21.21 2.66
C ILE A 214 9.00 -21.55 3.67
N LYS A 215 8.68 -22.38 4.67
CA LYS A 215 9.69 -22.88 5.64
C LYS A 215 10.51 -24.04 5.08
N ASN A 216 9.95 -24.84 4.16
CA ASN A 216 10.60 -26.03 3.62
C ASN A 216 11.23 -25.72 2.25
N LYS A 217 12.54 -25.90 2.11
CA LYS A 217 13.28 -25.65 0.85
C LYS A 217 12.69 -26.39 -0.36
N ARG A 218 12.07 -27.56 -0.18
CA ARG A 218 11.40 -28.30 -1.28
C ARG A 218 10.16 -27.57 -1.83
N GLY A 219 9.49 -26.76 -1.01
CA GLY A 219 8.35 -25.96 -1.43
C GLY A 219 8.74 -24.78 -2.33
N LEU A 220 10.02 -24.38 -2.37
CA LEU A 220 10.53 -23.30 -3.20
C LEU A 220 10.49 -23.64 -4.69
N LEU A 221 10.40 -24.92 -5.04
CA LEU A 221 10.39 -25.37 -6.43
C LEU A 221 9.15 -24.84 -7.18
N VAL A 222 8.00 -24.78 -6.52
CA VAL A 222 6.75 -24.30 -7.13
C VAL A 222 6.82 -22.82 -7.53
N PRO A 223 7.10 -21.86 -6.62
CA PRO A 223 7.21 -20.46 -7.02
C PRO A 223 8.35 -20.25 -8.01
N LEU A 224 9.47 -20.97 -7.89
CA LEU A 224 10.59 -20.83 -8.82
C LEU A 224 10.24 -21.31 -10.24
N VAL A 225 9.52 -22.43 -10.37
CA VAL A 225 8.97 -22.90 -11.65
C VAL A 225 7.97 -21.89 -12.21
N VAL A 226 7.06 -21.37 -11.40
CA VAL A 226 6.09 -20.36 -11.87
C VAL A 226 6.80 -19.08 -12.31
N CYS A 227 7.86 -18.66 -11.61
CA CYS A 227 8.68 -17.53 -12.03
C CYS A 227 9.39 -17.77 -13.34
N LEU A 228 9.92 -18.97 -13.54
CA LEU A 228 10.59 -19.35 -14.77
C LEU A 228 9.60 -19.38 -15.93
N VAL A 229 8.39 -19.90 -15.72
CA VAL A 229 7.30 -19.87 -16.69
C VAL A 229 6.91 -18.43 -17.02
N VAL A 230 6.71 -17.57 -16.01
CA VAL A 230 6.41 -16.14 -16.23
C VAL A 230 7.57 -15.45 -16.98
N ALA A 231 8.82 -15.64 -16.56
CA ALA A 231 9.98 -15.04 -17.22
C ALA A 231 10.12 -15.49 -18.69
N LEU A 232 9.79 -16.75 -18.99
CA LEU A 232 9.78 -17.26 -20.37
C LEU A 232 8.62 -16.68 -21.18
N LEU A 233 7.41 -16.62 -20.61
CA LEU A 233 6.23 -16.05 -21.28
C LEU A 233 6.37 -14.55 -21.55
N PHE A 234 7.12 -13.83 -20.69
CA PHE A 234 7.32 -12.38 -20.79
C PHE A 234 8.70 -11.99 -21.31
N LYS A 235 9.49 -12.92 -21.83
CA LYS A 235 10.88 -12.67 -22.24
C LYS A 235 10.97 -11.51 -23.23
N ASP A 236 10.11 -11.49 -24.24
CA ASP A 236 10.14 -10.48 -25.29
C ASP A 236 9.74 -9.10 -24.75
N ASN A 237 8.68 -9.02 -23.93
CA ASN A 237 8.28 -7.79 -23.25
C ASN A 237 9.37 -7.26 -22.28
N ILE A 238 10.07 -8.16 -21.58
CA ILE A 238 11.20 -7.79 -20.71
C ILE A 238 12.35 -7.24 -21.54
N TYR A 239 12.67 -7.89 -22.66
CA TYR A 239 13.72 -7.47 -23.57
C TYR A 239 13.42 -6.12 -24.23
N GLU A 240 12.20 -5.93 -24.73
CA GLU A 240 11.73 -4.64 -25.26
C GLU A 240 11.81 -3.53 -24.21
N ARG A 241 11.39 -3.83 -22.97
CA ARG A 241 11.48 -2.85 -21.89
C ARG A 241 12.93 -2.50 -21.54
N TYR A 242 13.84 -3.47 -21.60
CA TYR A 242 15.27 -3.20 -21.43
C TYR A 242 15.81 -2.30 -22.55
N LEU A 243 15.45 -2.56 -23.80
CA LEU A 243 15.83 -1.70 -24.93
C LEU A 243 15.27 -0.29 -24.78
N GLN A 244 14.00 -0.15 -24.36
CA GLN A 244 13.38 1.14 -24.04
C GLN A 244 14.12 1.84 -22.91
N PHE A 245 14.54 1.12 -21.87
CA PHE A 245 15.29 1.71 -20.76
C PHE A 245 16.62 2.30 -21.23
N VAL A 246 17.42 1.51 -21.96
CA VAL A 246 18.74 1.94 -22.46
C VAL A 246 18.63 3.07 -23.49
N SER A 247 17.58 3.06 -24.33
CA SER A 247 17.34 4.10 -25.34
C SER A 247 16.69 5.38 -24.78
N GLY A 248 16.39 5.44 -23.48
CA GLY A 248 15.70 6.57 -22.88
C GLY A 248 14.17 6.52 -22.99
N GLY A 249 13.60 5.57 -23.72
CA GLY A 249 12.16 5.40 -23.94
C GLY A 249 11.36 4.72 -22.81
N ASP A 250 11.98 4.15 -21.77
CA ASP A 250 11.25 3.57 -20.62
C ASP A 250 10.73 4.68 -19.70
N GLY A 251 9.56 5.20 -20.05
CA GLY A 251 8.86 6.24 -19.29
C GLY A 251 8.53 5.87 -17.85
N SER A 252 8.73 4.63 -17.39
CA SER A 252 8.52 4.24 -15.99
C SER A 252 9.79 4.29 -15.15
N ASN A 253 10.94 3.87 -15.67
CA ASN A 253 12.20 3.88 -14.91
C ASN A 253 12.98 5.19 -15.10
N ASN A 254 12.99 5.74 -16.31
CA ASN A 254 13.70 6.99 -16.59
C ASN A 254 13.05 8.16 -15.87
N THR A 255 11.71 8.18 -15.79
CA THR A 255 11.00 9.21 -15.02
C THR A 255 11.34 9.20 -13.54
N LYS A 256 11.68 8.05 -12.94
CA LYS A 256 12.14 7.99 -11.53
C LYS A 256 13.51 8.64 -11.35
N LEU A 257 14.43 8.39 -12.28
CA LEU A 257 15.74 9.03 -12.29
C LEU A 257 15.58 10.53 -12.52
N ASP A 258 14.70 10.94 -13.43
CA ASP A 258 14.38 12.34 -13.69
C ASP A 258 13.74 13.01 -12.47
N THR A 259 12.86 12.32 -11.73
CA THR A 259 12.32 12.83 -10.45
C THR A 259 13.46 13.11 -9.47
N ILE A 260 14.41 12.17 -9.32
CA ILE A 260 15.53 12.34 -8.41
C ILE A 260 16.43 13.48 -8.90
N TYR A 261 16.76 13.52 -10.19
CA TYR A 261 17.59 14.57 -10.77
C TYR A 261 16.95 15.96 -10.57
N ASN A 262 15.66 16.10 -10.88
CA ASN A 262 14.93 17.35 -10.74
C ASN A 262 14.75 17.77 -9.27
N LEU A 263 14.70 16.83 -8.31
CA LEU A 263 14.68 17.14 -6.88
C LEU A 263 15.88 18.00 -6.47
N PHE A 264 17.05 17.74 -7.06
CA PHE A 264 18.29 18.46 -6.78
C PHE A 264 18.45 19.76 -7.59
N GLN A 265 17.51 20.06 -8.50
CA GLN A 265 17.50 21.30 -9.28
C GLN A 265 16.65 22.36 -8.55
N GLY A 266 17.26 23.09 -7.61
CA GLY A 266 16.63 24.22 -6.90
C GLY A 266 16.49 24.00 -5.39
N VAL A 267 15.42 24.48 -4.77
CA VAL A 267 15.16 24.35 -3.31
C VAL A 267 14.39 23.07 -2.94
N LYS A 268 13.91 22.31 -3.93
CA LYS A 268 13.09 21.10 -3.73
C LYS A 268 13.85 20.00 -2.99
N TRP A 269 15.18 19.94 -3.04
CA TRP A 269 15.94 18.95 -2.25
C TRP A 269 15.79 19.16 -0.74
N LEU A 270 15.47 20.38 -0.29
CA LEU A 270 15.29 20.70 1.12
C LEU A 270 13.89 20.36 1.62
N TYR A 271 12.86 20.64 0.82
CA TYR A 271 11.45 20.58 1.22
C TYR A 271 10.64 19.46 0.54
N GLY A 272 11.19 18.85 -0.51
CA GLY A 272 10.53 17.86 -1.36
C GLY A 272 9.58 18.47 -2.39
N TYR A 273 8.94 17.60 -3.16
CA TYR A 273 7.83 17.93 -4.05
C TYR A 273 6.49 18.04 -3.32
N GLY A 274 6.40 17.49 -2.10
CA GLY A 274 5.13 17.38 -1.41
C GLY A 274 4.15 16.38 -2.05
N LEU A 275 2.88 16.46 -1.67
CA LEU A 275 1.81 15.56 -2.14
C LEU A 275 1.21 16.01 -3.49
N VAL A 276 2.05 16.44 -4.45
CA VAL A 276 1.59 16.89 -5.78
C VAL A 276 1.01 15.73 -6.59
N GLY A 277 1.79 14.66 -6.75
CA GLY A 277 1.42 13.51 -7.59
C GLY A 277 1.40 13.82 -9.09
N TYR A 278 0.94 12.87 -9.90
CA TYR A 278 0.96 13.00 -11.36
C TYR A 278 -0.35 13.57 -11.93
N SER A 279 -0.29 14.40 -12.96
CA SER A 279 -1.43 14.74 -13.83
C SER A 279 -0.96 14.65 -15.29
N GLN A 280 -1.87 14.38 -16.23
CA GLN A 280 -1.53 14.34 -17.66
C GLN A 280 -0.95 15.66 -18.17
N SER A 281 -1.30 16.77 -17.53
CA SER A 281 -0.80 18.11 -17.85
C SER A 281 0.56 18.46 -17.20
N PHE A 282 1.10 17.57 -16.35
CA PHE A 282 2.32 17.82 -15.60
C PHE A 282 3.54 17.21 -16.32
N PRO A 283 4.75 17.71 -16.05
CA PRO A 283 5.97 17.06 -16.51
C PRO A 283 6.04 15.58 -16.13
N LEU A 284 6.61 14.75 -17.02
CA LEU A 284 6.65 13.29 -16.85
C LEU A 284 7.36 12.84 -15.56
N TYR A 285 8.29 13.62 -15.03
CA TYR A 285 8.97 13.28 -13.77
C TYR A 285 8.02 13.26 -12.55
N TYR A 286 6.82 13.85 -12.59
CA TYR A 286 5.82 13.67 -11.52
C TYR A 286 5.21 12.27 -11.51
N GLN A 287 5.28 11.54 -12.62
CA GLN A 287 4.87 10.14 -12.68
C GLN A 287 5.77 9.27 -11.80
N GLY A 288 7.08 9.56 -11.80
CA GLY A 288 8.07 8.85 -10.97
C GLY A 288 7.91 9.10 -9.46
N LEU A 289 7.27 10.21 -9.05
CA LEU A 289 7.17 10.63 -7.65
C LEU A 289 6.55 9.57 -6.73
N TYR A 290 5.49 8.91 -7.17
CA TYR A 290 4.77 7.89 -6.39
C TYR A 290 5.18 6.46 -6.77
N ASP A 291 6.14 6.32 -7.69
CA ASP A 291 6.67 5.04 -8.15
C ASP A 291 8.05 4.69 -7.57
N LEU A 292 8.58 5.54 -6.69
CA LEU A 292 9.71 5.24 -5.82
C LEU A 292 9.31 4.29 -4.68
N THR A 293 10.29 3.59 -4.10
CA THR A 293 10.08 2.81 -2.87
C THR A 293 9.79 3.75 -1.70
N PHE A 294 9.26 3.25 -0.59
CA PHE A 294 9.05 4.03 0.65
C PHE A 294 10.26 4.90 1.02
N TRP A 295 11.45 4.29 0.98
CA TRP A 295 12.69 4.95 1.35
C TRP A 295 13.03 6.13 0.44
N GLY A 296 12.87 5.97 -0.88
CA GLY A 296 13.09 7.04 -1.86
C GLY A 296 11.98 8.08 -1.84
N ALA A 297 10.73 7.64 -1.70
CA ALA A 297 9.57 8.51 -1.68
C ALA A 297 9.58 9.47 -0.49
N ASN A 298 10.04 9.06 0.69
CA ASN A 298 10.17 9.99 1.81
C ASN A 298 11.14 11.14 1.50
N ILE A 299 12.23 10.87 0.77
CA ILE A 299 13.18 11.90 0.35
C ILE A 299 12.56 12.81 -0.71
N SER A 300 11.86 12.25 -1.70
CA SER A 300 11.25 13.06 -2.76
C SER A 300 10.05 13.88 -2.26
N LEU A 301 9.25 13.37 -1.33
CA LEU A 301 8.05 14.04 -0.82
C LEU A 301 8.37 15.11 0.22
N TYR A 302 9.29 14.82 1.14
CA TYR A 302 9.57 15.69 2.29
C TYR A 302 10.92 16.42 2.20
N GLY A 303 11.70 16.16 1.16
CA GLY A 303 13.08 16.62 1.03
C GLY A 303 14.04 15.76 1.85
N ILE A 304 15.34 16.03 1.70
CA ILE A 304 16.40 15.24 2.33
C ILE A 304 16.31 15.31 3.85
N VAL A 305 16.07 16.49 4.43
CA VAL A 305 16.13 16.67 5.89
C VAL A 305 15.01 15.89 6.58
N LEU A 306 13.75 16.19 6.25
CA LEU A 306 12.60 15.51 6.85
C LEU A 306 12.49 14.06 6.38
N GLY A 307 12.79 13.78 5.11
CA GLY A 307 12.78 12.43 4.55
C GLY A 307 13.76 11.50 5.25
N LEU A 308 14.99 11.96 5.55
CA LEU A 308 15.96 11.19 6.33
C LEU A 308 15.49 10.97 7.78
N ILE A 309 14.92 11.97 8.43
CA ILE A 309 14.38 11.82 9.80
C ILE A 309 13.29 10.73 9.82
N ILE A 310 12.37 10.74 8.86
CA ILE A 310 11.32 9.72 8.73
C ILE A 310 11.94 8.34 8.49
N ASN A 311 12.85 8.23 7.51
CA ASN A 311 13.52 6.98 7.17
C ASN A 311 14.27 6.39 8.37
N VAL A 312 15.08 7.19 9.05
CA VAL A 312 15.85 6.74 10.22
C VAL A 312 14.91 6.31 11.36
N THR A 313 13.86 7.07 11.63
CA THR A 313 12.86 6.73 12.66
C THR A 313 12.16 5.42 12.36
N VAL A 314 11.72 5.22 11.12
CA VAL A 314 11.06 3.99 10.69
C VAL A 314 12.03 2.82 10.72
N LEU A 315 13.27 3.00 10.25
CA LEU A 315 14.30 1.96 10.33
C LEU A 315 14.51 1.49 11.77
N PHE A 316 14.70 2.40 12.73
CA PHE A 316 14.84 2.04 14.15
C PHE A 316 13.59 1.35 14.71
N PHE A 317 12.40 1.69 14.24
CA PHE A 317 11.18 0.98 14.60
C PHE A 317 11.16 -0.45 14.02
N LEU A 318 11.53 -0.61 12.75
CA LEU A 318 11.54 -1.90 12.05
C LEU A 318 12.60 -2.86 12.59
N LEU A 319 13.75 -2.35 13.08
CA LEU A 319 14.78 -3.15 13.74
C LEU A 319 14.29 -3.85 15.03
N LYS A 320 13.13 -3.46 15.56
CA LYS A 320 12.50 -4.13 16.71
C LYS A 320 11.74 -5.40 16.34
N PHE A 321 11.59 -5.70 15.05
CA PHE A 321 10.92 -6.91 14.55
C PHE A 321 11.92 -8.05 14.34
N THR A 322 11.42 -9.28 14.20
CA THR A 322 12.28 -10.41 13.79
C THR A 322 12.81 -10.17 12.37
N MET A 323 13.97 -10.73 12.01
CA MET A 323 14.53 -10.57 10.64
C MET A 323 13.53 -10.97 9.55
N ARG A 324 12.74 -12.01 9.80
CA ARG A 324 11.68 -12.44 8.87
C ARG A 324 10.59 -11.38 8.71
N ASP A 325 10.11 -10.82 9.81
CA ASP A 325 9.09 -9.76 9.77
C ASP A 325 9.64 -8.48 9.16
N PHE A 326 10.88 -8.12 9.47
CA PHE A 326 11.59 -7.02 8.85
C PHE A 326 11.61 -7.14 7.32
N LEU A 327 11.96 -8.33 6.81
CA LEU A 327 11.96 -8.59 5.37
C LEU A 327 10.55 -8.54 4.78
N LEU A 328 9.55 -9.15 5.44
CA LEU A 328 8.15 -9.10 5.00
C LEU A 328 7.62 -7.66 4.90
N ILE A 329 7.92 -6.84 5.90
CA ILE A 329 7.53 -5.43 5.92
C ILE A 329 8.19 -4.68 4.77
N ASN A 330 9.50 -4.89 4.55
CA ASN A 330 10.21 -4.23 3.46
C ASN A 330 9.66 -4.62 2.07
N VAL A 331 9.14 -5.84 1.88
CA VAL A 331 8.47 -6.21 0.63
C VAL A 331 7.23 -5.35 0.39
N VAL A 332 6.44 -5.03 1.43
CA VAL A 332 5.31 -4.10 1.33
C VAL A 332 5.80 -2.70 0.96
N LEU A 333 6.86 -2.23 1.62
CA LEU A 333 7.45 -0.89 1.43
C LEU A 333 8.12 -0.67 0.07
N LEU A 334 8.32 -1.72 -0.74
CA LEU A 334 8.77 -1.57 -2.12
C LEU A 334 7.77 -0.77 -2.98
N LYS A 335 6.48 -0.85 -2.68
CA LYS A 335 5.42 -0.12 -3.42
C LYS A 335 4.55 0.75 -2.52
N LEU A 336 4.40 0.42 -1.23
CA LEU A 336 3.68 1.24 -0.26
C LEU A 336 4.54 2.44 0.16
N SER A 337 4.56 3.44 -0.72
CA SER A 337 5.52 4.54 -0.66
C SER A 337 4.92 5.87 -0.25
N THR A 338 3.63 6.11 -0.50
CA THR A 338 2.98 7.40 -0.25
C THR A 338 1.80 7.28 0.73
N PRO A 339 1.58 8.30 1.57
CA PRO A 339 0.47 8.32 2.52
C PRO A 339 -0.89 8.66 1.86
N THR A 340 -1.02 8.52 0.55
CA THR A 340 -2.25 8.89 -0.19
C THR A 340 -3.33 7.82 -0.13
N TYR A 341 -2.95 6.54 0.03
CA TYR A 341 -3.89 5.43 0.08
C TYR A 341 -4.23 5.04 1.52
N GLY A 342 -5.49 4.71 1.80
CA GLY A 342 -5.93 4.27 3.13
C GLY A 342 -5.14 3.06 3.65
N ILE A 343 -4.76 2.15 2.75
CA ILE A 343 -3.97 0.96 3.10
C ILE A 343 -2.61 1.31 3.73
N TYR A 344 -2.04 2.49 3.43
CA TYR A 344 -0.81 2.99 4.06
C TYR A 344 -0.98 3.11 5.57
N PHE A 345 -2.02 3.81 6.01
CA PHE A 345 -2.29 3.98 7.43
C PHE A 345 -2.76 2.69 8.08
N CYS A 346 -3.58 1.88 7.39
CA CYS A 346 -3.93 0.53 7.86
C CYS A 346 -2.68 -0.27 8.22
N PHE A 347 -1.71 -0.30 7.32
CA PHE A 347 -0.49 -1.07 7.50
C PHE A 347 0.38 -0.47 8.63
N LEU A 348 0.52 0.86 8.70
CA LEU A 348 1.25 1.52 9.79
C LEU A 348 0.67 1.18 11.18
N PHE A 349 -0.65 1.33 11.34
CA PHE A 349 -1.31 1.00 12.60
C PHE A 349 -1.30 -0.50 12.89
N PHE A 350 -1.38 -1.36 11.86
CA PHE A 350 -1.18 -2.80 12.01
C PHE A 350 0.18 -3.10 12.65
N LEU A 351 1.27 -2.52 12.15
CA LEU A 351 2.61 -2.79 12.68
C LEU A 351 2.74 -2.37 14.14
N LEU A 352 2.15 -1.23 14.50
CA LEU A 352 2.15 -0.74 15.88
C LEU A 352 1.40 -1.69 16.81
N TRP A 353 0.18 -2.08 16.42
CA TRP A 353 -0.64 -3.04 17.15
C TRP A 353 0.05 -4.42 17.25
N TYR A 354 0.62 -4.89 16.14
CA TYR A 354 1.30 -6.18 16.06
C TYR A 354 2.49 -6.23 17.02
N LYS A 355 3.32 -5.17 17.03
CA LYS A 355 4.47 -5.11 17.94
C LYS A 355 4.05 -5.04 19.40
N GLN A 356 3.00 -4.29 19.73
CA GLN A 356 2.46 -4.24 21.10
C GLN A 356 2.00 -5.63 21.57
N ASN A 357 1.29 -6.36 20.73
CA ASN A 357 0.78 -7.69 21.09
C ASN A 357 1.85 -8.78 21.11
N MET A 358 2.90 -8.68 20.28
CA MET A 358 4.07 -9.56 20.43
C MET A 358 4.71 -9.41 21.81
N VAL A 359 4.97 -8.17 22.25
CA VAL A 359 5.57 -7.91 23.56
C VAL A 359 4.71 -8.47 24.70
N ILE A 360 3.38 -8.38 24.60
CA ILE A 360 2.46 -8.95 25.60
C ILE A 360 2.50 -10.49 25.59
N ARG A 361 2.54 -11.12 24.41
CA ARG A 361 2.65 -12.59 24.29
C ARG A 361 3.97 -13.09 24.86
N ASP A 362 5.08 -12.41 24.58
CA ASP A 362 6.40 -12.75 25.10
C ASP A 362 6.47 -12.56 26.62
N ALA A 363 5.91 -11.47 27.16
CA ALA A 363 5.83 -11.23 28.60
C ALA A 363 4.99 -12.28 29.35
N LYS A 364 3.86 -12.72 28.77
CA LYS A 364 3.03 -13.81 29.32
C LYS A 364 3.76 -15.15 29.29
N ASN A 365 4.49 -15.45 28.22
CA ASN A 365 5.27 -16.69 28.14
C ASN A 365 6.42 -16.74 29.17
N ILE A 366 6.99 -15.59 29.52
CA ILE A 366 8.01 -15.49 30.57
C ILE A 366 7.38 -15.67 31.96
N SER A 367 6.21 -15.07 32.24
CA SER A 367 5.54 -15.25 33.53
C SER A 367 5.11 -16.71 33.78
N PHE A 368 4.63 -17.41 32.75
CA PHE A 368 4.24 -18.83 32.87
C PHE A 368 5.43 -19.80 33.04
N ASN A 369 6.64 -19.39 32.68
CA ASN A 369 7.86 -20.19 32.87
C ASN A 369 8.65 -19.81 34.13
N GLY A 370 8.31 -18.70 34.79
CA GLY A 370 8.91 -18.28 36.06
C GLY A 370 8.27 -18.91 37.31
N ASP A 371 7.12 -19.57 37.14
CA ASP A 371 6.39 -20.28 38.21
C ASP A 371 6.70 -21.80 38.22
N LYS A 372 7.86 -22.22 37.69
CA LYS A 372 8.32 -23.62 37.70
C LYS A 372 9.58 -23.81 38.50
#